data_AF-A0A522WIU8-F1
#
_entry.id   AF-A0A522WIU8-F1
#
_cell.length_a   1.000
_cell.length_b   1.000
_cell.length_c   1.000
_cell.angle_alpha   90.00
_cell.angle_beta   90.00
_cell.angle_gamma   90.00
#
_symmetry.space_group_name_H-M   'P 1'
#
loop_
_entity.id
_entity.type
_entity.pdbx_description
1 polymer ?
#
loop_
_entity_poly.entity_id
_entity_poly.type
_entity_poly.pdbx_seq_one_letter_code
_entity_poly.pdbx_strand_id
1 'polypeptide(L)'
;MARVKPKNTITNRTQAETAMSRLSQIDRQSADWDIKEANAVAVVREQFAAIRKDNRCALLVERTLLIKELQTWAEADSATWGRKTLETPFGKLGFRVSQPAVVLVKKAARSFKAALELLQTRLPEFVRTVAEI
;
A
#
# COMPACT_ATOMS: atom_id res chain seq x y z
N MET A 1 17.15 27.99 -10.32
CA MET A 1 18.28 27.66 -11.24
C MET A 1 17.93 28.19 -12.62
N ALA A 2 18.76 29.07 -13.19
CA ALA A 2 18.49 29.64 -14.50
C ALA A 2 18.52 28.54 -15.57
N ARG A 3 17.46 28.45 -16.38
CA ARG A 3 17.34 27.50 -17.50
C ARG A 3 18.30 27.96 -18.60
N VAL A 4 19.55 27.50 -18.56
CA VAL A 4 20.54 27.80 -19.60
C VAL A 4 20.09 27.12 -20.88
N LYS A 5 19.56 27.88 -21.84
CA LYS A 5 19.30 27.36 -23.19
C LYS A 5 20.67 27.03 -23.81
N PRO A 6 20.95 25.77 -24.20
CA PRO A 6 22.18 25.45 -24.89
C PRO A 6 22.18 26.15 -26.25
N LYS A 7 23.17 27.02 -26.50
CA LYS A 7 23.38 27.73 -27.78
C LYS A 7 24.15 26.86 -28.78
N ASN A 8 23.87 25.57 -28.84
CA ASN A 8 24.59 24.66 -29.74
C ASN A 8 23.82 24.54 -31.06
N THR A 9 24.11 25.43 -32.00
CA THR A 9 23.63 25.30 -33.38
C THR A 9 24.52 24.27 -34.09
N ILE A 10 23.97 23.10 -34.42
CA ILE A 10 24.68 22.06 -35.17
C ILE A 10 24.57 22.40 -36.66
N THR A 11 25.68 22.73 -37.31
CA THR A 11 25.72 23.15 -38.72
C THR A 11 26.47 22.18 -39.62
N ASN A 12 27.20 21.21 -39.07
CA ASN A 12 27.93 20.20 -39.85
C ASN A 12 27.93 18.81 -39.17
N ARG A 13 28.34 17.79 -39.94
CA ARG A 13 28.35 16.38 -39.51
C ARG A 13 29.25 16.12 -38.29
N THR A 14 30.44 16.70 -38.25
CA THR A 14 31.40 16.52 -37.14
C THR A 14 30.85 17.07 -35.82
N GLN A 15 30.13 18.18 -35.85
CA GLN A 15 29.43 18.72 -34.69
C GLN A 15 28.29 17.82 -34.22
N ALA A 16 27.55 17.19 -35.15
CA ALA A 16 26.51 16.22 -34.81
C ALA A 16 27.10 14.97 -34.13
N GLU A 17 28.21 14.43 -34.65
CA GLU A 17 28.91 13.29 -34.06
C GLU A 17 29.45 13.62 -32.65
N THR A 18 30.01 14.82 -32.47
CA THR A 18 30.47 15.30 -31.16
C THR A 18 29.30 15.49 -30.17
N ALA A 19 28.18 16.03 -30.64
CA ALA A 19 26.98 16.23 -29.84
C ALA A 19 26.37 14.89 -29.39
N MET A 20 26.31 13.89 -30.29
CA MET A 20 25.85 12.54 -29.98
C MET A 20 26.74 11.85 -28.95
N SER A 21 28.07 11.97 -29.11
CA SER A 21 29.02 11.48 -28.11
C SER A 21 28.77 12.13 -26.75
N ARG A 22 28.59 13.45 -26.71
CA ARG A 22 28.31 14.18 -25.47
C ARG A 22 26.97 13.79 -24.85
N LEU A 23 25.94 13.57 -25.66
CA LEU A 23 24.62 13.15 -25.20
C LEU A 23 24.69 11.77 -24.54
N SER A 24 25.40 10.82 -25.17
CA SER A 24 25.61 9.50 -24.56
C SER A 24 26.37 9.54 -23.24
N GLN A 25 27.30 10.50 -23.07
CA GLN A 25 27.99 10.70 -21.80
C GLN A 25 27.06 11.26 -20.73
N ILE A 26 26.17 12.19 -21.09
CA ILE A 26 25.17 12.77 -20.19
C ILE A 26 24.18 11.69 -19.75
N ASP A 27 23.67 10.88 -20.67
CA ASP A 27 22.73 9.81 -20.36
C ASP A 27 23.35 8.79 -19.40
N ARG A 28 24.61 8.41 -19.63
CA ARG A 28 25.36 7.54 -18.69
C ARG A 28 25.50 8.18 -17.32
N GLN A 29 25.85 9.46 -17.24
CA GLN A 29 25.97 10.17 -15.96
C GLN A 29 24.63 10.29 -15.23
N SER A 30 23.54 10.54 -15.95
CA SER A 30 22.20 10.58 -15.38
C SER A 30 21.79 9.21 -14.82
N ALA A 31 21.98 8.14 -15.60
CA ALA A 31 21.68 6.78 -15.15
C ALA A 31 22.53 6.39 -13.93
N ASP A 32 23.80 6.78 -13.88
CA ASP A 32 24.67 6.55 -12.71
C ASP A 32 24.16 7.29 -11.47
N TRP A 33 23.61 8.50 -11.61
CA TRP A 33 22.99 9.23 -10.50
C TRP A 33 21.72 8.54 -10.01
N ASP A 34 20.84 8.13 -10.93
CA ASP A 34 19.60 7.42 -10.59
C ASP A 34 19.88 6.09 -9.86
N ILE A 35 20.88 5.32 -10.33
CA ILE A 35 21.31 4.08 -9.68
C ILE A 35 21.89 4.34 -8.29
N LYS A 36 22.71 5.38 -8.13
CA LYS A 36 23.27 5.75 -6.81
C LYS A 36 22.17 6.15 -5.82
N GLU A 37 21.17 6.92 -6.27
CA GLU A 37 20.02 7.28 -5.46
C GLU A 37 19.19 6.05 -5.07
N ALA A 38 18.87 5.19 -6.05
CA ALA A 38 18.14 3.96 -5.80
C ALA A 38 18.84 3.05 -4.78
N ASN A 39 20.17 2.90 -4.89
CA ASN A 39 20.98 2.15 -3.94
C ASN A 39 20.97 2.77 -2.55
N ALA A 40 21.06 4.10 -2.44
CA ALA A 40 20.99 4.78 -1.14
C ALA A 40 19.63 4.54 -0.47
N VAL A 41 18.53 4.64 -1.24
CA VAL A 41 17.17 4.35 -0.73
C VAL A 41 17.04 2.88 -0.33
N ALA A 42 17.60 1.95 -1.11
CA ALA A 42 17.59 0.53 -0.80
C ALA A 42 18.31 0.24 0.53
N VAL A 43 19.51 0.78 0.73
CA VAL A 43 20.28 0.63 1.98
C VAL A 43 19.49 1.14 3.19
N VAL A 44 18.88 2.33 3.09
CA VAL A 44 18.06 2.89 4.17
C VAL A 44 16.85 1.99 4.44
N ARG A 45 16.17 1.50 3.41
CA ARG A 45 15.04 0.57 3.56
C ARG A 45 15.46 -0.72 4.24
N GLU A 46 16.61 -1.29 3.89
CA GLU A 46 17.15 -2.50 4.50
C GLU A 46 17.51 -2.28 5.97
N GLN A 47 18.15 -1.16 6.31
CA GLN A 47 18.45 -0.79 7.70
C GLN A 47 17.16 -0.71 8.54
N PHE A 48 16.14 0.00 8.05
CA PHE A 48 14.84 0.08 8.74
C PHE A 48 14.09 -1.26 8.74
N ALA A 49 14.25 -2.10 7.73
CA ALA A 49 13.65 -3.43 7.68
C ALA A 49 14.27 -4.34 8.74
N ALA A 50 15.59 -4.31 8.92
CA ALA A 50 16.30 -5.06 9.97
C ALA A 50 15.83 -4.63 11.36
N ILE A 51 15.81 -3.31 11.65
CA ILE A 51 15.33 -2.76 12.93
C ILE A 51 13.87 -3.13 13.20
N ARG A 52 13.02 -3.09 12.16
CA ARG A 52 11.60 -3.48 12.28
C ARG A 52 11.44 -4.97 12.52
N LYS A 53 12.24 -5.84 11.89
CA LYS A 53 12.01 -7.29 11.96
C LYS A 53 12.12 -7.82 13.39
N ASP A 54 13.09 -7.32 14.15
CA ASP A 54 13.36 -7.81 15.50
C ASP A 54 12.39 -7.22 16.54
N ASN A 55 12.20 -5.89 16.55
CA ASN A 55 11.36 -5.23 17.57
C ASN A 55 9.86 -5.27 17.24
N ARG A 56 9.48 -5.26 15.95
CA ARG A 56 8.07 -5.21 15.55
C ARG A 56 7.40 -6.57 15.71
N CYS A 57 8.11 -7.69 15.49
CA CYS A 57 7.52 -9.02 15.71
C CYS A 57 7.14 -9.21 17.18
N ALA A 58 8.04 -8.90 18.12
CA ALA A 58 7.75 -9.01 19.55
C ALA A 58 6.59 -8.10 19.97
N LEU A 59 6.61 -6.82 19.59
CA LEU A 59 5.54 -5.87 19.93
C LEU A 59 4.20 -6.21 19.28
N LEU A 60 4.20 -6.76 18.06
CA LEU A 60 2.96 -7.22 17.41
C LEU A 60 2.39 -8.46 18.09
N VAL A 61 3.25 -9.38 18.53
CA VAL A 61 2.84 -10.56 19.30
C VAL A 61 2.26 -10.13 20.64
N GLU A 62 2.98 -9.27 21.38
CA GLU A 62 2.52 -8.70 22.65
C GLU A 62 1.18 -7.97 22.48
N ARG A 63 1.07 -7.08 21.48
CA ARG A 63 -0.18 -6.41 21.14
C ARG A 63 -1.32 -7.40 20.89
N THR A 64 -1.04 -8.50 20.19
CA THR A 64 -2.05 -9.51 19.89
C THR A 64 -2.47 -10.27 21.16
N LEU A 65 -1.55 -10.55 22.07
CA LEU A 65 -1.84 -11.16 23.37
C LEU A 65 -2.69 -10.22 24.23
N LEU A 66 -2.30 -8.96 24.36
CA LEU A 66 -3.06 -7.95 25.11
C LEU A 66 -4.47 -7.75 24.56
N ILE A 67 -4.63 -7.74 23.23
CA ILE A 67 -5.98 -7.67 22.62
C ILE A 67 -6.82 -8.89 23.00
N LYS A 68 -6.25 -10.10 23.00
CA LYS A 68 -6.97 -11.31 23.41
C LYS A 68 -7.34 -11.29 24.89
N GLU A 69 -6.43 -10.85 25.76
CA GLU A 69 -6.71 -10.73 27.20
C GLU A 69 -7.81 -9.71 27.48
N LEU A 70 -7.72 -8.53 26.84
CA LEU A 70 -8.76 -7.50 26.91
C LEU A 70 -10.10 -8.01 26.38
N GLN A 71 -10.09 -8.81 25.31
CA GLN A 71 -11.29 -9.41 24.76
C GLN A 71 -11.90 -10.43 25.74
N THR A 72 -11.11 -11.35 26.29
CA THR A 72 -11.60 -12.36 27.25
C THR A 72 -12.18 -11.69 28.50
N TRP A 73 -11.49 -10.68 29.04
CA TRP A 73 -11.98 -9.91 30.17
C TRP A 73 -13.27 -9.16 29.82
N ALA A 74 -13.32 -8.51 28.65
CA ALA A 74 -14.49 -7.81 28.17
C ALA A 74 -15.69 -8.73 27.97
N GLU A 75 -15.50 -9.94 27.45
CA GLU A 75 -16.58 -10.92 27.27
C GLU A 75 -17.16 -11.36 28.61
N ALA A 76 -16.33 -11.55 29.64
CA ALA A 76 -16.77 -11.91 30.99
C ALA A 76 -17.47 -10.75 31.73
N ASP A 77 -16.94 -9.53 31.59
CA ASP A 77 -17.37 -8.38 32.39
C ASP A 77 -18.38 -7.46 31.69
N SER A 78 -18.58 -7.59 30.36
CA SER A 78 -19.43 -6.64 29.61
C SER A 78 -20.86 -6.49 30.09
N ALA A 79 -21.42 -7.49 30.77
CA ALA A 79 -22.75 -7.41 31.37
C ALA A 79 -22.84 -6.43 32.56
N THR A 80 -21.71 -6.16 33.23
CA THR A 80 -21.64 -5.23 34.37
C THR A 80 -21.51 -3.77 33.91
N TRP A 81 -21.18 -3.54 32.64
CA TRP A 81 -21.01 -2.19 32.10
C TRP A 81 -22.36 -1.52 31.97
N GLY A 82 -22.51 -0.33 32.56
CA GLY A 82 -23.76 0.44 32.46
C GLY A 82 -24.13 0.89 31.03
N ARG A 83 -23.24 0.69 30.05
CA ARG A 83 -23.44 1.00 28.62
C ARG A 83 -22.77 -0.07 27.76
N LYS A 84 -23.15 -0.14 26.47
CA LYS A 84 -22.55 -1.05 25.47
C LYS A 84 -21.03 -0.88 25.26
N THR A 85 -20.45 0.20 25.77
CA THR A 85 -19.02 0.51 25.66
C THR A 85 -18.50 1.05 26.98
N LEU A 86 -17.27 0.67 27.33
CA LEU A 86 -16.49 1.19 28.44
C LEU A 86 -15.53 2.28 27.95
N GLU A 87 -15.49 3.43 28.62
CA GLU A 87 -14.52 4.49 28.36
C GLU A 87 -13.29 4.31 29.27
N THR A 88 -12.10 4.40 28.68
CA THR A 88 -10.82 4.38 29.40
C THR A 88 -10.04 5.66 29.09
N PRO A 89 -9.01 6.01 29.89
CA PRO A 89 -8.17 7.18 29.60
C PRO A 89 -7.48 7.15 28.23
N PHE A 90 -7.32 5.96 27.64
CA PHE A 90 -6.57 5.74 26.40
C PHE A 90 -7.48 5.39 25.21
N GLY A 91 -8.79 5.27 25.41
CA GLY A 91 -9.72 4.92 24.33
C GLY A 91 -11.06 4.38 24.80
N LYS A 92 -11.69 3.60 23.92
CA LYS A 92 -13.00 3.00 24.18
C LYS A 92 -12.93 1.51 23.88
N LEU A 93 -13.52 0.72 24.76
CA LEU A 93 -13.64 -0.73 24.59
C LEU A 93 -15.13 -1.09 24.48
N GLY A 94 -15.47 -1.97 23.56
CA GLY A 94 -16.85 -2.42 23.39
C GLY A 94 -17.06 -3.24 22.13
N PHE A 95 -18.19 -3.94 22.09
CA PHE A 95 -18.54 -4.85 21.01
C PHE A 95 -19.33 -4.12 19.94
N ARG A 96 -18.91 -4.28 18.68
CA ARG A 96 -19.59 -3.73 17.50
C ARG A 96 -20.02 -4.86 16.59
N VAL A 97 -21.23 -4.77 16.08
CA VAL A 97 -21.69 -5.64 14.99
C VAL A 97 -21.06 -5.11 13.70
N SER A 98 -20.09 -5.84 13.16
CA SER A 98 -19.59 -5.57 11.81
C SER A 98 -20.55 -6.16 10.77
N GLN A 99 -20.68 -5.49 9.63
CA GLN A 99 -21.30 -6.14 8.48
C GLN A 99 -20.42 -7.32 8.07
N PRO A 100 -20.98 -8.51 7.81
CA PRO A 100 -20.18 -9.66 7.39
C PRO A 100 -19.45 -9.30 6.10
N ALA A 101 -18.14 -9.59 6.03
CA ALA A 101 -17.44 -9.60 4.77
C ALA A 101 -18.20 -10.59 3.86
N VAL A 102 -18.68 -10.12 2.72
CA VAL A 102 -19.45 -10.95 1.78
C VAL A 102 -18.50 -12.01 1.21
N VAL A 103 -18.40 -13.15 1.87
CA VAL A 103 -17.64 -14.30 1.37
C VAL A 103 -18.54 -15.00 0.36
N LEU A 104 -18.07 -15.10 -0.88
CA LEU A 104 -18.70 -15.92 -1.89
C LEU A 104 -18.81 -17.36 -1.39
N VAL A 105 -20.03 -17.77 -1.06
CA VAL A 105 -20.31 -19.17 -0.76
C VAL A 105 -20.16 -19.94 -2.07
N LYS A 106 -19.23 -20.89 -2.16
CA LYS A 106 -19.00 -21.71 -3.37
C LYS A 106 -20.26 -22.38 -3.94
N LYS A 107 -21.31 -22.55 -3.10
CA LYS A 107 -22.63 -23.04 -3.52
C LYS A 107 -23.41 -22.05 -4.40
N ALA A 108 -23.18 -20.74 -4.24
CA ALA A 108 -23.86 -19.68 -5.00
C ALA A 108 -23.20 -19.43 -6.37
N ALA A 109 -21.87 -19.51 -6.46
CA ALA A 109 -21.15 -19.42 -7.72
C ALA A 109 -19.79 -20.10 -7.64
N ARG A 110 -19.36 -20.73 -8.75
CA ARG A 110 -18.06 -21.41 -8.85
C ARG A 110 -16.87 -20.44 -8.86
N SER A 111 -17.08 -19.19 -9.26
CA SER A 111 -16.06 -18.15 -9.31
C SER A 111 -16.69 -16.75 -9.15
N PHE A 112 -15.87 -15.75 -8.82
CA PHE A 112 -16.32 -14.35 -8.73
C PHE A 112 -16.86 -13.84 -10.08
N LYS A 113 -16.25 -14.24 -11.20
CA LYS A 113 -16.71 -13.89 -12.54
C LYS A 113 -18.12 -14.44 -12.81
N ALA A 114 -18.37 -15.71 -12.49
CA ALA A 114 -19.70 -16.30 -12.64
C ALA A 114 -20.74 -15.64 -11.72
N ALA A 115 -20.34 -15.22 -10.52
CA ALA A 115 -21.21 -14.47 -9.61
C ALA A 115 -21.56 -13.09 -10.19
N LEU A 116 -20.59 -12.38 -10.77
CA LEU A 116 -20.82 -11.09 -11.41
C LEU A 116 -21.74 -11.23 -12.64
N GLU A 117 -21.56 -12.24 -13.47
CA GLU A 117 -22.43 -12.48 -14.64
C GLU A 117 -23.88 -12.77 -14.21
N LEU A 118 -24.08 -13.58 -13.16
CA LEU A 118 -25.39 -13.83 -12.57
C LEU A 118 -26.02 -12.56 -11.97
N LEU A 119 -25.22 -11.76 -11.26
CA LEU A 119 -25.67 -10.49 -10.68
C LEU A 119 -26.03 -9.49 -11.78
N GLN A 120 -25.22 -9.35 -12.82
CA GLN A 120 -25.49 -8.46 -13.94
C GLN A 120 -26.79 -8.85 -14.67
N THR A 121 -27.12 -10.13 -14.71
CA THR A 121 -28.34 -10.63 -15.35
C THR A 121 -29.59 -10.45 -14.48
N ARG A 122 -29.49 -10.61 -13.16
CA ARG A 122 -30.65 -10.69 -12.25
C ARG A 122 -30.84 -9.46 -11.36
N LEU A 123 -29.76 -8.76 -11.04
CA LEU A 123 -29.65 -7.67 -10.08
C LEU A 123 -28.61 -6.62 -10.56
N PRO A 124 -28.78 -6.05 -11.77
CA PRO A 124 -27.80 -5.15 -12.38
C PRO A 124 -27.49 -3.90 -11.55
N GLU A 125 -28.44 -3.44 -10.72
CA GLU A 125 -28.29 -2.30 -9.82
C GLU A 125 -27.22 -2.49 -8.73
N PHE A 126 -26.81 -3.73 -8.46
CA PHE A 126 -25.76 -4.07 -7.51
C PHE A 126 -24.38 -4.25 -8.17
N VAL A 127 -24.28 -4.07 -9.50
CA VAL A 127 -23.04 -4.20 -10.26
C VAL A 127 -22.52 -2.81 -10.65
N ARG A 128 -21.31 -2.47 -10.19
CA ARG A 128 -20.62 -1.23 -10.61
C ARG A 128 -19.79 -1.51 -11.86
N THR A 129 -20.08 -0.81 -12.94
CA THR A 129 -19.25 -0.83 -14.16
C THR A 129 -18.22 0.29 -14.11
N VAL A 130 -16.94 -0.04 -14.27
CA VAL A 130 -15.85 0.93 -14.43
C VAL A 130 -15.51 0.97 -15.93
N ALA A 131 -15.65 2.13 -16.56
CA ALA A 131 -15.16 2.30 -17.94
C ALA A 131 -13.64 2.38 -17.92
N GLU A 132 -12.97 1.57 -18.74
CA GLU A 132 -11.54 1.75 -19.00
C GLU A 132 -11.35 3.04 -19.81
N ILE A 133 -10.48 3.94 -19.32
CA ILE A 133 -10.08 5.19 -19.99
C ILE A 133 -8.76 4.92 -20.72
#